data_AF-A0A7H4LS93-F1
#
_entry.id   AF-A0A7H4LS93-F1
#
_cell.length_a   1.000
_cell.length_b   1.000
_cell.length_c   1.000
_cell.angle_alpha   90.00
_cell.angle_beta   90.00
_cell.angle_gamma   90.00
#
_symmetry.space_group_name_H-M   'P 1'
#
loop_
_entity.id
_entity.type
_entity.pdbx_description
1 polymer ?
#
loop_
_entity_poly.entity_id
_entity_poly.type
_entity_poly.pdbx_seq_one_letter_code
_entity_poly.pdbx_strand_id
1 'polypeptide(L)' 'MNATTLPILDLARYADPAEKAAFLADLRHAARDIGFFYLINHGVDESLQQAVQQQSAPFLPCPTIKNRGWQ' A
#
# COMPACT_ATOMS: atom_id res chain seq x y z
N MET A 1 -10.35 9.59 -19.04
CA MET A 1 -11.39 8.91 -18.25
C MET A 1 -10.93 8.93 -16.81
N ASN A 2 -11.64 9.64 -15.93
CA ASN A 2 -11.25 9.85 -14.54
C ASN A 2 -11.32 8.53 -13.76
N ALA A 3 -10.17 7.91 -13.48
CA ALA A 3 -10.10 6.88 -12.44
C ALA A 3 -10.09 7.60 -11.08
N THR A 4 -11.26 8.05 -10.61
CA THR A 4 -11.41 8.73 -9.31
C THR A 4 -11.34 7.76 -8.13
N THR A 5 -11.16 6.46 -8.39
CA THR A 5 -11.13 5.40 -7.37
C THR A 5 -9.89 4.54 -7.55
N LEU A 6 -9.05 4.45 -6.52
CA LEU A 6 -7.91 3.54 -6.50
C LEU A 6 -8.40 2.08 -6.52
N PRO A 7 -7.80 1.22 -7.35
CA PRO A 7 -8.15 -0.20 -7.40
C PRO A 7 -7.80 -0.88 -6.08
N ILE A 8 -8.73 -1.70 -5.58
CA ILE A 8 -8.56 -2.54 -4.40
C ILE A 8 -8.50 -3.98 -4.89
N LEU A 9 -7.40 -4.68 -4.59
CA LEU A 9 -7.16 -6.06 -4.97
C LEU A 9 -7.25 -6.96 -3.74
N ASP A 10 -7.91 -8.10 -3.88
CA ASP A 10 -8.03 -9.11 -2.82
C ASP A 10 -7.04 -10.25 -3.08
N LEU A 11 -6.02 -10.39 -2.22
CA LEU A 11 -4.99 -11.41 -2.38
C LEU A 11 -5.55 -12.82 -2.16
N ALA A 12 -6.67 -12.99 -1.45
CA ALA A 12 -7.28 -14.31 -1.26
C ALA A 12 -7.67 -14.95 -2.60
N ARG A 13 -8.06 -14.13 -3.60
CA ARG A 13 -8.39 -14.58 -4.97
C ARG A 13 -7.22 -15.25 -5.69
N TYR A 14 -5.98 -14.98 -5.28
CA TYR A 14 -4.79 -15.64 -5.82
C TYR A 14 -4.72 -17.13 -5.42
N ALA A 15 -5.31 -17.50 -4.27
CA ALA A 15 -5.33 -18.87 -3.79
C ALA A 15 -6.33 -19.76 -4.54
N ASP A 16 -7.37 -19.17 -5.15
CA ASP A 16 -8.33 -19.89 -5.99
C ASP A 16 -7.79 -20.05 -7.42
N PRO A 17 -7.56 -21.28 -7.91
CA PRO A 17 -7.11 -21.54 -9.28
C PRO A 17 -8.02 -20.94 -10.37
N ALA A 18 -9.34 -20.85 -10.11
CA ALA A 18 -10.30 -20.30 -11.07
C ALA A 18 -10.18 -18.78 -11.21
N GLU A 19 -9.89 -18.08 -10.11
CA GLU A 19 -9.79 -16.62 -10.10
C GLU A 19 -8.37 -16.10 -10.34
N LYS A 20 -7.35 -16.95 -10.13
CA LYS A 20 -5.94 -16.57 -10.21
C LYS A 20 -5.56 -15.84 -11.49
N ALA A 21 -6.05 -16.30 -12.64
CA ALA A 21 -5.74 -15.68 -13.94
C ALA A 21 -6.34 -14.26 -14.05
N ALA A 22 -7.58 -14.09 -13.60
CA ALA A 22 -8.25 -12.78 -13.59
C ALA A 22 -7.57 -11.82 -12.60
N PHE A 23 -7.25 -12.29 -11.40
CA PHE A 23 -6.51 -11.50 -10.40
C PHE A 23 -5.15 -11.02 -10.93
N LEU A 24 -4.40 -11.88 -11.62
CA LEU A 24 -3.11 -11.48 -12.22
C LEU A 24 -3.26 -10.47 -13.37
N ALA A 25 -4.38 -10.50 -14.09
CA ALA A 25 -4.71 -9.49 -15.09
C ALA A 25 -5.02 -8.14 -14.42
N ASP A 26 -5.86 -8.14 -13.38
CA ASP A 26 -6.21 -6.96 -12.58
C ASP A 26 -4.95 -6.35 -11.95
N LEU A 27 -4.07 -7.18 -11.36
CA LEU A 27 -2.81 -6.76 -10.76
C LEU A 27 -1.88 -6.11 -11.80
N ARG A 28 -1.77 -6.69 -13.00
CA ARG A 28 -0.95 -6.14 -14.08
C ARG A 28 -1.47 -4.78 -14.53
N HIS A 29 -2.79 -4.64 -14.69
CA HIS A 29 -3.43 -3.38 -15.06
C HIS A 29 -3.20 -2.32 -13.98
N ALA A 30 -3.50 -2.65 -12.72
CA ALA A 30 -3.33 -1.74 -11.60
C ALA A 30 -1.87 -1.29 -11.41
N ALA A 31 -0.91 -2.20 -11.53
CA ALA A 31 0.51 -1.88 -11.37
C ALA A 31 1.10 -1.07 -12.53
N ARG A 32 0.62 -1.27 -13.77
CA ARG A 32 1.25 -0.72 -14.98
C ARG A 32 0.54 0.50 -15.55
N ASP A 33 -0.79 0.52 -15.46
CA ASP A 33 -1.62 1.59 -16.02
C ASP A 33 -2.00 2.64 -14.97
N ILE A 34 -2.18 2.23 -13.71
CA ILE A 34 -2.54 3.14 -12.60
C ILE A 34 -1.32 3.48 -11.74
N GLY A 35 -0.43 2.50 -11.51
CA GLY A 35 0.80 2.65 -10.72
C GLY A 35 0.60 2.55 -9.21
N PHE A 36 -0.64 2.49 -8.74
CA PHE A 36 -1.00 2.33 -7.33
C PHE A 36 -2.27 1.49 -7.17
N PHE A 37 -2.31 0.70 -6.09
CA PHE A 37 -3.45 -0.10 -5.70
C PHE A 37 -3.41 -0.39 -4.19
N TYR A 38 -4.57 -0.67 -3.61
CA TYR A 38 -4.68 -1.23 -2.27
C TYR A 38 -4.75 -2.75 -2.35
N LEU A 39 -4.18 -3.43 -1.37
CA LEU A 39 -4.24 -4.88 -1.24
C LEU A 39 -4.94 -5.22 0.09
N ILE A 40 -5.94 -6.11 0.02
CA ILE A 40 -6.65 -6.65 1.19
C ILE A 40 -6.43 -8.16 1.28
N ASN A 41 -6.72 -8.74 2.45
CA ASN A 41 -6.52 -10.15 2.76
C ASN A 41 -5.10 -10.66 2.44
N HIS A 42 -4.09 -9.79 2.58
CA HIS A 42 -2.68 -10.09 2.31
C HIS A 42 -2.01 -10.95 3.40
N GLY A 43 -2.76 -11.33 4.43
CA GLY A 43 -2.31 -12.26 5.47
C GLY A 43 -1.38 -11.67 6.53
N VAL A 44 -1.15 -10.35 6.52
CA VAL A 44 -0.41 -9.69 7.61
C VAL A 44 -1.35 -9.44 8.78
N ASP A 45 -0.92 -9.88 9.95
CA ASP A 45 -1.67 -9.74 11.19
C ASP A 45 -1.90 -8.25 11.54
N GLU A 46 -3.12 -7.91 11.91
CA GLU A 46 -3.50 -6.53 12.24
C GLU A 46 -2.72 -5.99 13.46
N SER A 47 -2.44 -6.85 14.45
CA SER A 47 -1.67 -6.46 15.63
C SER A 47 -0.22 -6.11 15.26
N LEU A 48 0.36 -6.79 14.28
CA LEU A 48 1.68 -6.47 13.76
C LEU A 48 1.67 -5.11 13.04
N GLN A 49 0.64 -4.83 12.23
CA GLN A 49 0.51 -3.52 11.57
C GLN A 49 0.37 -2.39 12.60
N GLN A 50 -0.45 -2.60 13.63
CA GLN A 50 -0.64 -1.64 14.72
C GLN A 50 0.66 -1.43 15.51
N ALA A 51 1.38 -2.50 15.82
CA ALA A 51 2.65 -2.42 16.53
C ALA A 51 3.70 -1.61 15.75
N VAL A 52 3.82 -1.84 14.44
CA VAL A 52 4.72 -1.06 13.57
C VAL A 52 4.35 0.42 13.57
N GLN A 53 3.06 0.74 13.45
CA GLN A 53 2.60 2.14 13.50
C GLN A 53 2.92 2.80 14.84
N GLN A 54 2.60 2.13 15.95
CA GLN A 54 2.89 2.62 17.30
C GLN A 54 4.39 2.82 17.54
N GLN A 55 5.22 1.90 17.06
CA GLN A 55 6.67 2.00 17.19
C GLN A 55 7.27 3.08 16.28
N SER A 56 6.65 3.38 15.14
CA SER A 56 7.14 4.42 14.21
C SER A 56 6.84 5.85 14.68
N ALA A 57 5.73 6.06 15.41
CA ALA A 57 5.28 7.39 15.84
C ALA A 57 6.33 8.19 16.65
N PRO A 58 7.11 7.59 17.57
CA PRO A 58 8.19 8.29 18.27
C PRO A 58 9.40 8.69 17.40
N PHE A 59 9.59 8.10 16.22
CA PHE A 59 10.73 8.37 15.32
C PHE A 59 10.43 9.38 14.20
N LEU A 60 9.16 9.72 14.01
CA LEU A 60 8.70 10.73 13.04
C LEU A 60 8.78 12.21 13.49
N PRO A 61 9.00 12.61 14.76
CA PRO A 61 9.20 14.01 15.09
C PRO A 61 10.60 14.45 14.64
N CYS A 62 10.68 15.17 13.52
CA CYS A 62 11.87 15.91 13.12
C CYS A 62 11.74 17.37 13.59
N PRO A 63 12.50 17.85 14.60
CA PRO A 63 12.39 19.23 15.07
C PRO A 63 13.33 20.21 14.35
N THR A 64 14.02 19.86 13.25
CA THR A 64 15.05 20.76 12.67
C THR A 64 15.23 20.64 11.15
N ILE A 65 14.41 21.37 10.39
CA ILE A 65 14.95 22.23 9.32
C ILE A 65 14.95 23.65 9.91
N LYS A 66 16.03 23.98 10.63
CA LYS A 66 16.35 25.37 10.92
C LYS A 66 17.22 25.84 9.77
N ASN A 67 16.69 26.75 8.97
CA ASN A 67 17.43 27.52 7.97
C ASN A 67 18.73 28.03 8.64
N ARG A 68 19.87 27.41 8.38
CA ARG A 68 21.16 28.00 8.73
C ARG A 68 21.46 28.99 7.61
N GLY A 69 21.20 30.26 7.92
CA GLY A 69 21.58 31.37 7.07
C GLY A 69 23.03 31.24 6.64
N TRP A 70 23.25 31.43 5.35
CA TRP A 70 24.56 31.71 4.79
C TRP A 70 25.06 33.00 5.47
N GLN A 71 26.13 32.86 6.26
CA GLN A 71 27.08 33.95 6.46
C GLN A 71 27.85 34.17 5.15
#